data_AF-A0A1V2ZB31-F1
#
_entry.id   AF-A0A1V2ZB31-F1
#
_cell.length_a   1.000
_cell.length_b   1.000
_cell.length_c   1.000
_cell.angle_alpha   90.00
_cell.angle_beta   90.00
_cell.angle_gamma   90.00
#
_symmetry.space_group_name_H-M   'P 1'
#
loop_
_entity.id
_entity.type
_entity.pdbx_description
1 polymer ?
#
loop_
_entity_poly.entity_id
_entity_poly.type
_entity_poly.pdbx_seq_one_letter_code
_entity_poly.pdbx_strand_id
1 'polypeptide(L)'
;MEQTERARPRGPYAKTAQRRQEIIEAATTVFAARGYHGGSLRDIARQLDLSLTSVVHHFGSKYILLEAVLERANETGLVSFENDCRELGVVIASMRLVRFNLQRPELLRILAMLAAEASSTDHPAHQWFVDRYRSTVGAYRDALRVDQAARRIDPSRDVERLAEILVATWDGLQLQWLIDPTRDMEAAMRAYFAAMLPEAPVEDPPAPPV
;
A
#
# COMPACT_ATOMS: atom_id res chain seq x y z
N MET A 1 37.63 -9.54 9.22
CA MET A 1 36.99 -10.86 9.42
C MET A 1 35.68 -10.56 10.12
N GLU A 2 34.47 -10.79 9.62
CA GLU A 2 33.94 -11.56 8.48
C GLU A 2 32.84 -10.72 7.80
N GLN A 3 32.82 -10.69 6.46
CA GLN A 3 31.65 -10.25 5.70
C GLN A 3 30.74 -11.47 5.52
N THR A 4 29.55 -11.42 6.11
CA THR A 4 28.53 -12.46 5.90
C THR A 4 27.92 -12.26 4.51
N GLU A 5 28.42 -13.00 3.52
CA GLU A 5 27.82 -13.13 2.19
C GLU A 5 26.38 -13.70 2.33
N ARG A 6 25.38 -12.88 2.01
CA ARG A 6 23.99 -13.34 1.85
C ARG A 6 23.93 -14.36 0.71
N ALA A 7 23.70 -15.62 1.05
CA ALA A 7 23.58 -16.73 0.10
C ALA A 7 22.48 -16.48 -0.94
N ARG A 8 22.86 -16.45 -2.22
CA ARG A 8 21.93 -16.41 -3.36
C ARG A 8 21.13 -17.73 -3.44
N PRO A 9 19.80 -17.69 -3.66
CA PRO A 9 19.01 -18.91 -3.79
C PRO A 9 19.41 -19.71 -5.03
N ARG A 10 19.63 -21.02 -4.84
CA ARG A 10 20.10 -21.97 -5.87
C ARG A 10 19.02 -22.24 -6.94
N GLY A 11 19.42 -22.12 -8.21
CA GLY A 11 18.73 -22.47 -9.47
C GLY A 11 17.21 -22.73 -9.46
N PRO A 12 16.75 -23.95 -9.12
CA PRO A 12 15.33 -24.33 -9.24
C PRO A 12 14.39 -23.47 -8.40
N TYR A 13 14.81 -23.07 -7.19
CA TYR A 13 14.00 -22.23 -6.29
C TYR A 13 13.90 -20.79 -6.82
N ALA A 14 14.98 -20.27 -7.39
CA ALA A 14 14.99 -18.94 -8.00
C ALA A 14 14.06 -18.87 -9.23
N LYS A 15 14.03 -19.91 -10.07
CA LYS A 15 13.10 -20.00 -11.20
C LYS A 15 11.64 -20.07 -10.76
N THR A 16 11.34 -20.83 -9.71
CA THR A 16 9.97 -20.92 -9.14
C THR A 16 9.54 -19.59 -8.53
N ALA A 17 10.43 -18.90 -7.81
CA ALA A 17 10.14 -17.59 -7.23
C ALA A 17 9.89 -16.52 -8.31
N GLN A 18 10.73 -16.50 -9.36
CA GLN A 18 10.55 -15.61 -10.51
C GLN A 18 9.19 -15.87 -11.18
N ARG A 19 8.85 -17.13 -11.44
CA ARG A 19 7.56 -17.48 -12.06
C ARG A 19 6.38 -17.04 -11.20
N ARG A 20 6.48 -17.20 -9.89
CA ARG A 20 5.46 -16.75 -8.93
C ARG A 20 5.25 -15.24 -9.04
N GLN A 21 6.34 -14.46 -9.18
CA GLN A 21 6.29 -13.02 -9.35
C GLN A 21 5.65 -12.59 -10.68
N GLU A 22 5.99 -13.25 -11.79
CA GLU A 22 5.36 -13.02 -13.10
C GLU A 22 3.84 -13.25 -13.05
N ILE A 23 3.40 -14.32 -12.36
CA ILE A 23 1.98 -14.62 -12.16
C ILE A 23 1.28 -13.53 -11.34
N ILE A 24 1.93 -13.01 -10.28
CA ILE A 24 1.38 -11.90 -9.50
C ILE A 24 1.24 -10.66 -10.37
N GLU A 25 2.23 -10.34 -11.21
CA GLU A 25 2.19 -9.18 -12.12
C GLU A 25 1.07 -9.26 -13.16
N ALA A 26 0.89 -10.42 -13.78
CA ALA A 26 -0.23 -10.66 -14.68
C ALA A 26 -1.58 -10.58 -13.93
N ALA A 27 -1.66 -11.16 -12.74
CA ALA A 27 -2.86 -11.10 -11.91
C ALA A 27 -3.21 -9.67 -11.47
N THR A 28 -2.21 -8.87 -11.07
CA THR A 28 -2.34 -7.43 -10.82
C THR A 28 -3.01 -6.75 -12.01
N THR A 29 -2.51 -6.99 -13.23
CA THR A 29 -3.07 -6.39 -14.46
C THR A 29 -4.51 -6.83 -14.72
N VAL A 30 -4.78 -8.15 -14.63
CA VAL A 30 -6.12 -8.70 -14.89
C VAL A 30 -7.15 -8.21 -13.87
N PHE A 31 -6.80 -8.21 -12.59
CA PHE A 31 -7.69 -7.75 -11.53
C PHE A 31 -7.89 -6.23 -11.60
N ALA A 32 -6.85 -5.43 -11.91
CA ALA A 32 -6.99 -3.98 -12.10
C ALA A 32 -7.99 -3.60 -13.21
N ALA A 33 -8.05 -4.41 -14.27
CA ALA A 33 -8.90 -4.12 -15.42
C ALA A 33 -10.34 -4.63 -15.27
N ARG A 34 -10.57 -5.67 -14.45
CA ARG A 34 -11.84 -6.43 -14.45
C ARG A 34 -12.43 -6.69 -13.07
N GLY A 35 -11.81 -6.18 -12.01
CA GLY A 35 -12.17 -6.51 -10.63
C GLY A 35 -11.85 -7.97 -10.28
N TYR A 36 -12.21 -8.39 -9.07
CA TYR A 36 -12.05 -9.78 -8.69
C TYR A 36 -12.96 -10.67 -9.53
N HIS A 37 -14.26 -10.39 -9.60
CA HIS A 37 -15.21 -11.27 -10.27
C HIS A 37 -14.99 -11.40 -11.78
N GLY A 38 -14.62 -10.33 -12.48
CA GLY A 38 -14.42 -10.34 -13.94
C GLY A 38 -13.08 -10.91 -14.40
N GLY A 39 -12.07 -10.98 -13.54
CA GLY A 39 -10.78 -11.60 -13.84
C GLY A 39 -10.80 -13.12 -13.63
N SER A 40 -10.11 -13.90 -14.46
CA SER A 40 -10.01 -15.36 -14.27
C SER A 40 -8.56 -15.86 -14.30
N LEU A 41 -8.31 -17.00 -13.63
CA LEU A 41 -7.00 -17.68 -13.72
C LEU A 41 -6.65 -18.07 -15.16
N ARG A 42 -7.65 -18.28 -16.02
CA ARG A 42 -7.44 -18.55 -17.45
C ARG A 42 -6.96 -17.31 -18.20
N ASP A 43 -7.48 -16.13 -17.86
CA ASP A 43 -7.00 -14.88 -18.46
C ASP A 43 -5.54 -14.61 -18.07
N ILE A 44 -5.20 -14.84 -16.81
CA ILE A 44 -3.83 -14.72 -16.28
C ILE A 44 -2.89 -15.71 -16.95
N ALA A 45 -3.29 -16.98 -17.07
CA ALA A 45 -2.52 -18.00 -17.75
C ALA A 45 -2.27 -17.63 -19.23
N ARG A 46 -3.31 -17.16 -19.93
CA ARG A 46 -3.22 -16.70 -21.32
C ARG A 46 -2.25 -15.53 -21.50
N GLN A 47 -2.24 -14.58 -20.56
CA GLN A 47 -1.33 -13.44 -20.61
C GLN A 47 0.15 -13.83 -20.51
N LEU A 48 0.46 -14.94 -19.83
CA LEU A 48 1.82 -15.42 -19.60
C LEU A 48 2.24 -16.59 -20.50
N ASP A 49 1.38 -16.99 -21.45
CA ASP A 49 1.55 -18.21 -22.24
C ASP A 49 1.78 -19.46 -21.36
N LEU A 50 1.01 -19.55 -20.26
CA LEU A 50 1.02 -20.66 -19.32
C LEU A 50 -0.26 -21.48 -19.44
N SER A 51 -0.20 -22.73 -18.98
CA SER A 51 -1.41 -23.52 -18.76
C SER A 51 -2.12 -23.08 -17.48
N LEU A 52 -3.45 -23.25 -17.43
CA LEU A 52 -4.22 -23.04 -16.20
C LEU A 52 -3.67 -23.88 -15.04
N THR A 53 -3.30 -25.14 -15.33
CA THR A 53 -2.71 -26.05 -14.35
C THR A 53 -1.41 -25.50 -13.76
N SER A 54 -0.58 -24.83 -14.56
CA SER A 54 0.64 -24.19 -14.06
C SER A 54 0.33 -23.08 -13.05
N VAL A 55 -0.64 -22.21 -13.36
CA VAL A 55 -1.05 -21.13 -12.43
C VAL A 55 -1.65 -21.71 -11.14
N VAL A 56 -2.51 -22.73 -11.26
CA VAL A 56 -3.09 -23.44 -10.10
C VAL A 56 -2.02 -24.15 -9.29
N HIS A 57 -0.97 -24.71 -9.90
CA HIS A 57 0.15 -25.30 -9.17
C HIS A 57 0.90 -24.27 -8.30
N HIS A 58 1.04 -23.03 -8.77
CA HIS A 58 1.75 -21.99 -8.02
C HIS A 58 0.95 -21.37 -6.86
N PHE A 59 -0.36 -21.21 -7.01
CA PHE A 59 -1.20 -20.49 -6.03
C PHE A 59 -2.34 -21.30 -5.45
N GLY A 60 -2.66 -22.47 -5.97
CA GLY A 60 -3.77 -23.32 -5.53
C GLY A 60 -5.15 -22.79 -5.94
N SER A 61 -5.44 -21.52 -5.67
CA SER A 61 -6.73 -20.90 -5.96
C SER A 61 -6.58 -19.44 -6.43
N LYS A 62 -7.66 -18.93 -7.04
CA LYS A 62 -7.77 -17.51 -7.41
C LYS A 62 -7.72 -16.59 -6.19
N TYR A 63 -8.23 -17.06 -5.05
CA TYR A 63 -8.22 -16.30 -3.80
C TYR A 63 -6.81 -16.14 -3.24
N ILE A 64 -6.02 -17.21 -3.17
CA ILE A 64 -4.63 -17.14 -2.69
C ILE A 64 -3.78 -16.25 -3.61
N LEU A 65 -4.06 -16.27 -4.92
CA LEU A 65 -3.44 -15.33 -5.87
C LEU A 65 -3.89 -13.88 -5.63
N LEU A 66 -5.16 -13.65 -5.31
CA LEU A 66 -5.66 -12.33 -4.93
C LEU A 66 -4.96 -11.80 -3.67
N GLU A 67 -4.85 -12.62 -2.62
CA GLU A 67 -4.13 -12.25 -1.39
C GLU A 67 -2.68 -11.86 -1.70
N ALA A 68 -1.98 -12.61 -2.55
CA ALA A 68 -0.62 -12.27 -2.95
C ALA A 68 -0.52 -10.96 -3.75
N VAL A 69 -1.52 -10.66 -4.60
CA VAL A 69 -1.61 -9.38 -5.32
C VAL A 69 -1.86 -8.23 -4.34
N LEU A 70 -2.77 -8.42 -3.38
CA LEU A 70 -3.11 -7.45 -2.35
C LEU A 70 -1.93 -7.18 -1.42
N GLU A 71 -1.19 -8.21 -1.01
CA GLU A 71 0.01 -8.06 -0.18
C GLU A 71 1.09 -7.27 -0.90
N ARG A 72 1.34 -7.58 -2.18
CA ARG A 72 2.28 -6.79 -2.99
C ARG A 72 1.88 -5.32 -3.07
N ALA A 73 0.59 -5.03 -3.24
CA ALA A 73 0.09 -3.67 -3.28
C ALA A 73 0.21 -2.97 -1.90
N ASN A 74 0.14 -3.72 -0.81
CA ASN A 74 0.27 -3.25 0.56
C ASN A 74 1.73 -3.01 1.00
N GLU A 75 2.62 -3.97 0.79
CA GLU A 75 4.02 -3.93 1.27
C GLU A 75 4.85 -2.81 0.64
N THR A 76 4.42 -2.33 -0.53
CA THR A 76 5.14 -1.29 -1.28
C THR A 76 5.02 0.03 -0.52
N GLY A 77 6.01 0.35 0.33
CA GLY A 77 6.18 1.64 1.02
C GLY A 77 6.14 1.61 2.54
N LEU A 78 5.65 0.52 3.17
CA LEU A 78 5.45 0.48 4.63
C LEU A 78 6.75 0.61 5.45
N VAL A 79 7.81 -0.12 5.05
CA VAL A 79 9.10 -0.07 5.77
C VAL A 79 9.70 1.34 5.73
N SER A 80 9.63 2.00 4.58
CA SER A 80 10.09 3.39 4.45
C SER A 80 9.24 4.32 5.30
N PHE A 81 7.92 4.15 5.30
CA PHE A 81 7.00 4.94 6.12
C PHE A 81 7.30 4.84 7.62
N GLU A 82 7.49 3.63 8.16
CA GLU A 82 7.79 3.44 9.59
C GLU A 82 9.13 4.06 10.01
N ASN A 83 10.14 4.01 9.13
CA ASN A 83 11.43 4.64 9.38
C ASN A 83 11.31 6.17 9.30
N ASP A 84 10.67 6.69 8.26
CA ASP A 84 10.43 8.12 8.08
C ASP A 84 9.60 8.69 9.25
N CYS A 85 8.60 7.95 9.77
CA CYS A 85 7.83 8.40 10.93
C CYS A 85 8.71 8.59 12.17
N ARG A 86 9.64 7.66 12.42
CA ARG A 86 10.56 7.74 13.55
C ARG A 86 11.49 8.94 13.43
N GLU A 87 12.09 9.11 12.26
CA GLU A 87 13.12 10.12 12.01
C GLU A 87 12.55 11.53 11.80
N LEU A 88 11.49 11.65 10.99
CA LEU A 88 11.00 12.92 10.43
C LEU A 88 9.61 13.30 10.93
N GLY A 89 8.88 12.37 11.53
CA GLY A 89 7.51 12.54 11.97
C GLY A 89 6.49 12.09 10.92
N VAL A 90 5.27 11.83 11.38
CA VAL A 90 4.21 11.17 10.62
C VAL A 90 3.78 11.99 9.41
N VAL A 91 3.79 13.33 9.50
CA VAL A 91 3.36 14.21 8.41
C VAL A 91 4.31 14.12 7.21
N ILE A 92 5.62 14.24 7.44
CA ILE A 92 6.62 14.12 6.37
C ILE A 92 6.61 12.70 5.79
N ALA A 93 6.55 11.68 6.64
CA ALA A 93 6.45 10.28 6.22
C ALA A 93 5.22 10.03 5.34
N SER A 94 4.07 10.60 5.71
CA SER A 94 2.84 10.54 4.92
C SER A 94 3.00 11.21 3.57
N MET A 95 3.59 12.41 3.51
CA MET A 95 3.84 13.13 2.27
C MET A 95 4.82 12.41 1.35
N ARG A 96 5.81 11.70 1.89
CA ARG A 96 6.70 10.82 1.12
C ARG A 96 5.95 9.61 0.57
N LEU A 97 5.10 8.99 1.40
CA LEU A 97 4.26 7.87 0.96
C LEU A 97 3.27 8.29 -0.13
N VAL A 98 2.67 9.49 -0.04
CA VAL A 98 1.83 10.09 -1.10
C VAL A 98 2.60 10.14 -2.42
N ARG A 99 3.77 10.80 -2.42
CA ARG A 99 4.62 10.95 -3.60
C ARG A 99 5.04 9.60 -4.20
N PHE A 100 5.36 8.65 -3.34
CA PHE A 100 5.70 7.28 -3.74
C PHE A 100 4.53 6.52 -4.37
N ASN A 101 3.32 6.71 -3.85
CA ASN A 101 2.09 6.10 -4.34
C ASN A 101 1.65 6.70 -5.70
N LEU A 102 1.83 8.01 -5.91
CA LEU A 102 1.52 8.68 -7.19
C LEU A 102 2.31 8.10 -8.38
N GLN A 103 3.48 7.51 -8.13
CA GLN A 103 4.27 6.83 -9.17
C GLN A 103 3.70 5.44 -9.55
N ARG A 104 2.66 4.94 -8.87
CA ARG A 104 2.11 3.59 -9.02
C ARG A 104 0.58 3.55 -9.04
N PRO A 105 -0.08 4.29 -9.96
CA PRO A 105 -1.55 4.38 -10.01
C PRO A 105 -2.25 3.02 -10.12
N GLU A 106 -1.66 2.05 -10.83
CA GLU A 106 -2.29 0.73 -11.03
C GLU A 106 -2.45 -0.08 -9.74
N LEU A 107 -1.47 -0.02 -8.83
CA LEU A 107 -1.57 -0.71 -7.54
C LEU A 107 -2.63 -0.07 -6.65
N LEU A 108 -2.70 1.27 -6.65
CA LEU A 108 -3.72 2.01 -5.91
C LEU A 108 -5.12 1.76 -6.46
N ARG A 109 -5.26 1.66 -7.79
CA ARG A 109 -6.53 1.35 -8.45
C ARG A 109 -7.06 -0.01 -8.02
N ILE A 110 -6.19 -1.02 -7.95
CA ILE A 110 -6.57 -2.36 -7.46
C ILE A 110 -7.06 -2.29 -6.02
N LEU A 111 -6.32 -1.62 -5.13
CA LEU A 111 -6.72 -1.49 -3.74
C LEU A 111 -8.06 -0.77 -3.60
N ALA A 112 -8.27 0.33 -4.31
CA ALA A 112 -9.51 1.11 -4.25
C ALA A 112 -10.72 0.31 -4.79
N MET A 113 -10.55 -0.37 -5.93
CA MET A 113 -11.61 -1.19 -6.52
C MET A 113 -11.94 -2.40 -5.64
N LEU A 114 -10.92 -3.13 -5.17
CA LEU A 114 -11.14 -4.30 -4.33
C LEU A 114 -11.65 -3.94 -2.94
N ALA A 115 -11.31 -2.76 -2.40
CA ALA A 115 -11.92 -2.26 -1.16
C ALA A 115 -13.43 -2.06 -1.34
N ALA A 116 -13.84 -1.50 -2.48
CA ALA A 116 -15.26 -1.34 -2.80
C ALA A 116 -15.97 -2.69 -2.97
N GLU A 117 -15.38 -3.65 -3.70
CA GLU A 117 -15.93 -5.01 -3.81
C GLU A 117 -16.01 -5.72 -2.45
N ALA A 118 -14.98 -5.55 -1.61
CA ALA A 118 -14.86 -6.14 -0.28
C ALA A 118 -15.77 -5.50 0.78
N SER A 119 -16.50 -4.42 0.44
CA SER A 119 -17.56 -3.89 1.31
C SER A 119 -18.71 -4.89 1.50
N SER A 120 -18.89 -5.82 0.56
CA SER A 120 -19.73 -7.00 0.75
C SER A 120 -19.04 -8.02 1.65
N THR A 121 -19.74 -8.48 2.69
CA THR A 121 -19.23 -9.51 3.62
C THR A 121 -19.00 -10.86 2.96
N ASP A 122 -19.63 -11.11 1.81
CA ASP A 122 -19.47 -12.36 1.03
C ASP A 122 -18.25 -12.33 0.11
N HIS A 123 -17.59 -11.17 -0.03
CA HIS A 123 -16.41 -11.06 -0.87
C HIS A 123 -15.23 -11.80 -0.20
N PRO A 124 -14.47 -12.64 -0.94
CA PRO A 124 -13.39 -13.42 -0.33
C PRO A 124 -12.32 -12.57 0.38
N ALA A 125 -12.03 -11.37 -0.13
CA ALA A 125 -11.07 -10.46 0.47
C ALA A 125 -11.65 -9.56 1.59
N HIS A 126 -12.91 -9.73 2.00
CA HIS A 126 -13.54 -8.91 3.04
C HIS A 126 -12.65 -8.81 4.28
N GLN A 127 -12.22 -9.98 4.78
CA GLN A 127 -11.46 -10.01 6.02
C GLN A 127 -10.03 -9.50 5.89
N TRP A 128 -9.41 -9.68 4.71
CA TRP A 128 -8.14 -9.05 4.40
C TRP A 128 -8.24 -7.52 4.48
N PHE A 129 -9.32 -6.91 3.95
CA PHE A 129 -9.52 -5.47 4.04
C PHE A 129 -9.84 -4.98 5.45
N VAL A 130 -10.61 -5.74 6.25
CA VAL A 130 -10.84 -5.45 7.67
C VAL A 130 -9.51 -5.41 8.43
N ASP A 131 -8.66 -6.41 8.24
CA ASP A 131 -7.36 -6.50 8.90
C ASP A 131 -6.39 -5.44 8.38
N ARG A 132 -6.41 -5.14 7.08
CA ARG A 132 -5.66 -4.02 6.48
C ARG A 132 -6.02 -2.71 7.15
N TYR A 133 -7.30 -2.34 7.19
CA TYR A 133 -7.71 -1.06 7.76
C TYR A 133 -7.34 -0.96 9.24
N ARG A 134 -7.55 -2.04 10.00
CA ARG A 134 -7.12 -2.10 11.41
C ARG A 134 -5.61 -1.89 11.55
N SER A 135 -4.81 -2.54 10.70
CA SER A 135 -3.35 -2.42 10.70
C SER A 135 -2.89 -1.02 10.30
N THR A 136 -3.42 -0.47 9.21
CA THR A 136 -3.08 0.87 8.71
C THR A 136 -3.44 1.97 9.72
N VAL A 137 -4.66 1.95 10.25
CA VAL A 137 -5.07 2.90 11.31
C VAL A 137 -4.21 2.74 12.55
N GLY A 138 -3.91 1.49 12.95
CA GLY A 138 -2.99 1.20 14.05
C GLY A 138 -1.60 1.80 13.86
N ALA A 139 -1.01 1.64 12.69
CA ALA A 139 0.30 2.18 12.36
C ALA A 139 0.34 3.72 12.39
N TYR A 140 -0.67 4.39 11.83
CA TYR A 140 -0.78 5.85 11.90
C TYR A 140 -0.94 6.36 13.33
N ARG A 141 -1.77 5.67 14.13
CA ARG A 141 -1.96 5.99 15.53
C ARG A 141 -0.66 5.87 16.32
N ASP A 142 0.09 4.79 16.11
CA ASP A 142 1.35 4.58 16.82
C ASP A 142 2.40 5.62 16.41
N ALA A 143 2.46 5.99 15.13
CA ALA A 143 3.29 7.08 14.65
C ALA A 143 2.90 8.44 15.26
N LEU A 144 1.60 8.75 15.34
CA LEU A 144 1.09 9.97 15.99
C LEU A 144 1.46 10.02 17.48
N ARG A 145 1.40 8.88 18.20
CA ARG A 145 1.82 8.81 19.61
C ARG A 145 3.32 9.06 19.77
N VAL A 146 4.15 8.55 18.85
CA VAL A 146 5.59 8.85 18.83
C VAL A 146 5.81 10.36 18.65
N ASP A 147 5.06 10.99 17.75
CA ASP A 147 5.14 12.44 17.53
C ASP A 147 4.65 13.26 18.74
N GLN A 148 3.62 12.80 19.46
CA GLN A 148 3.22 13.43 20.73
C GLN A 148 4.32 13.34 21.79
N ALA A 149 4.91 12.16 21.97
CA ALA A 149 6.00 11.94 22.92
C ALA A 149 7.24 12.78 22.58
N ALA A 150 7.53 12.94 21.29
CA ALA A 150 8.61 13.77 20.77
C ALA A 150 8.28 15.28 20.71
N ARG A 151 7.06 15.69 21.13
CA ARG A 151 6.56 17.07 21.04
C ARG A 151 6.55 17.65 19.62
N ARG A 152 6.46 16.80 18.59
CA ARG A 152 6.26 17.19 17.19
C ARG A 152 4.80 17.56 16.89
N ILE A 153 3.87 17.02 17.67
CA ILE A 153 2.46 17.43 17.66
C ILE A 153 1.95 17.71 19.09
N ASP A 154 0.83 18.41 19.20
CA ASP A 154 0.20 18.71 20.50
C ASP A 154 -0.21 17.41 21.25
N PRO A 155 0.30 17.18 22.48
CA PRO A 155 -0.05 15.99 23.29
C PRO A 155 -1.51 15.87 23.70
N SER A 156 -2.31 16.94 23.58
CA SER A 156 -3.74 16.93 23.89
C SER A 156 -4.61 16.37 22.76
N ARG A 157 -4.03 16.16 21.58
CA ARG A 157 -4.76 15.65 20.40
C ARG A 157 -5.26 14.23 20.59
N ASP A 158 -6.48 13.97 20.13
CA ASP A 158 -7.05 12.63 20.03
C ASP A 158 -6.44 11.88 18.84
N VAL A 159 -5.37 11.13 19.12
CA VAL A 159 -4.66 10.35 18.10
C VAL A 159 -5.46 9.19 17.53
N GLU A 160 -6.47 8.68 18.25
CA GLU A 160 -7.34 7.61 17.74
C GLU A 160 -8.17 8.16 16.57
N ARG A 161 -8.84 9.29 16.80
CA ARG A 161 -9.67 9.93 15.77
C ARG A 161 -8.85 10.54 14.65
N LEU A 162 -7.70 11.13 14.96
CA LEU A 162 -6.83 11.69 13.91
C LEU A 162 -6.33 10.61 12.95
N ALA A 163 -5.97 9.42 13.44
CA ALA A 163 -5.56 8.31 12.57
C ALA A 163 -6.71 7.85 11.65
N GLU A 164 -7.92 7.68 12.19
CA GLU A 164 -9.12 7.32 11.41
C GLU A 164 -9.40 8.36 10.31
N ILE A 165 -9.41 9.64 10.66
CA ILE A 165 -9.70 10.74 9.72
C ILE A 165 -8.61 10.87 8.66
N LEU A 166 -7.34 10.67 9.03
CA LEU A 166 -6.22 10.70 8.09
C LEU A 166 -6.38 9.61 7.02
N VAL A 167 -6.62 8.36 7.44
CA VAL A 167 -6.78 7.23 6.51
C VAL A 167 -8.02 7.44 5.62
N ALA A 168 -9.14 7.89 6.20
CA ALA A 168 -10.35 8.20 5.42
C ALA A 168 -10.13 9.33 4.41
N THR A 169 -9.38 10.37 4.79
CA THR A 169 -9.04 11.49 3.90
C THR A 169 -8.16 11.03 2.75
N TRP A 170 -7.15 10.21 3.05
CA TRP A 170 -6.29 9.60 2.03
C TRP A 170 -7.10 8.80 1.02
N ASP A 171 -7.97 7.88 1.48
CA ASP A 171 -8.79 7.05 0.60
C ASP A 171 -9.70 7.88 -0.31
N GLY A 172 -10.35 8.90 0.27
CA GLY A 172 -11.25 9.79 -0.47
C GLY A 172 -10.52 10.64 -1.52
N LEU A 173 -9.35 11.18 -1.20
CA LEU A 173 -8.53 11.94 -2.15
C LEU A 173 -7.94 11.04 -3.24
N GLN A 174 -7.48 9.84 -2.86
CA GLN A 174 -6.95 8.85 -3.79
C GLN A 174 -8.01 8.42 -4.80
N LEU A 175 -9.23 8.10 -4.32
CA LEU A 175 -10.33 7.70 -5.20
C LEU A 175 -10.68 8.80 -6.20
N GLN A 176 -10.75 10.06 -5.74
CA GLN A 176 -11.04 11.20 -6.61
C GLN A 176 -9.93 11.43 -7.66
N TRP A 177 -8.66 11.28 -7.28
CA TRP A 177 -7.52 11.36 -8.20
C TRP A 177 -7.49 10.20 -9.21
N LEU A 178 -7.84 8.98 -8.78
CA LEU A 178 -7.94 7.83 -9.69
C LEU A 178 -9.03 8.00 -10.76
N ILE A 179 -10.09 8.73 -10.43
CA ILE A 179 -11.18 9.10 -11.36
C ILE A 179 -10.77 10.26 -12.26
N ASP A 180 -10.14 11.29 -11.69
CA ASP A 180 -9.68 12.50 -12.39
C ASP A 180 -8.20 12.79 -12.08
N PRO A 181 -7.27 12.28 -12.91
CA PRO A 181 -5.84 12.47 -12.69
C PRO A 181 -5.35 13.91 -12.83
N THR A 182 -6.20 14.85 -13.27
CA THR A 182 -5.84 16.27 -13.32
C THR A 182 -5.85 16.93 -11.93
N ARG A 183 -6.43 16.26 -10.93
CA ARG A 183 -6.45 16.72 -9.55
C ARG A 183 -5.08 16.60 -8.88
N ASP A 184 -4.71 17.63 -8.14
CA ASP A 184 -3.49 17.61 -7.34
C ASP A 184 -3.75 16.99 -5.97
N MET A 185 -3.62 15.67 -5.90
CA MET A 185 -3.77 14.90 -4.66
C MET A 185 -2.72 15.28 -3.62
N GLU A 186 -1.49 15.60 -4.04
CA GLU A 186 -0.41 15.97 -3.13
C GLU A 186 -0.72 17.32 -2.47
N ALA A 187 -1.14 18.32 -3.24
CA ALA A 187 -1.57 19.61 -2.70
C ALA A 187 -2.76 19.47 -1.76
N ALA A 188 -3.74 18.60 -2.06
CA ALA A 188 -4.87 18.35 -1.19
C ALA A 188 -4.45 17.72 0.16
N MET A 189 -3.55 16.72 0.13
CA MET A 189 -3.00 16.12 1.36
C MET A 189 -2.16 17.12 2.17
N ARG A 190 -1.37 17.97 1.49
CA ARG A 190 -0.63 19.07 2.13
C ARG A 190 -1.55 20.05 2.85
N ALA A 191 -2.64 20.45 2.19
CA ALA A 191 -3.64 21.34 2.78
C ALA A 191 -4.36 20.69 3.98
N TYR A 192 -4.67 19.39 3.90
CA TYR A 192 -5.21 18.62 5.02
C TYR A 192 -4.27 18.67 6.23
N PHE A 193 -2.98 18.37 6.05
CA PHE A 193 -2.01 18.39 7.16
C PHE A 193 -1.82 19.80 7.73
N ALA A 194 -1.73 20.83 6.89
CA ALA A 194 -1.63 22.21 7.34
C ALA A 194 -2.84 22.63 8.20
N ALA A 195 -4.04 22.11 7.92
CA ALA A 195 -5.25 22.41 8.69
C ALA A 195 -5.35 21.56 9.98
N MET A 196 -5.06 20.26 9.88
CA MET A 196 -5.28 19.31 10.99
C MET A 196 -4.12 19.24 11.98
N LEU A 197 -2.88 19.43 11.50
CA LEU A 197 -1.63 19.36 12.27
C LEU A 197 -0.72 20.56 11.93
N PRO A 198 -1.17 21.82 12.14
CA PRO A 198 -0.42 23.02 11.79
C PRO A 198 0.94 23.12 12.49
N GLU A 199 1.14 22.44 13.61
CA GLU A 199 2.42 22.41 14.32
C GLU A 199 3.49 21.49 13.68
N ALA A 200 3.08 20.57 12.80
CA ALA A 200 4.00 19.62 12.16
C ALA A 200 4.46 20.12 10.78
N PRO A 201 5.75 20.00 10.45
CA PRO A 201 6.26 20.38 9.13
C PRO A 201 5.69 19.47 8.04
N VAL A 202 5.30 20.08 6.91
CA VAL A 202 4.79 19.37 5.71
C VAL A 202 5.84 19.20 4.60
N GLU A 203 7.01 19.81 4.77
CA GLU A 203 8.13 19.75 3.83
C GLU A 203 9.30 18.99 4.45
N ASP A 204 10.06 18.32 3.60
CA ASP A 204 11.29 17.65 3.99
C ASP A 204 12.28 18.67 4.61
N PRO A 205 13.02 18.32 5.68
CA PRO A 205 14.09 19.18 6.15
C PRO A 205 15.13 19.35 5.04
N PRO A 206 15.81 20.52 4.97
CA PRO A 206 16.86 20.73 4.00
C PRO A 206 17.92 19.63 4.12
N ALA A 207 18.44 19.16 2.98
CA ALA A 207 19.52 18.17 2.98
C ALA A 207 20.70 18.70 3.81
N PRO A 208 21.37 17.83 4.59
CA PRO A 208 22.57 18.26 5.31
C PRO A 208 23.61 18.79 4.31
N PRO A 209 24.35 19.86 4.66
CA PRO A 209 25.42 20.34 3.81
C PRO A 209 26.44 19.22 3.58
N VAL A 210 26.83 19.04 2.31
CA VAL A 210 27.84 18.07 1.84
C VAL A 210 29.21 18.39 2.42
#